data_AF-A0A2V8R6M0-F1
#
_entry.id   AF-A0A2V8R6M0-F1
#
_cell.length_a   1.000
_cell.length_b   1.000
_cell.length_c   1.000
_cell.angle_alpha   90.00
_cell.angle_beta   90.00
_cell.angle_gamma   90.00
#
_symmetry.space_group_name_H-M   'P 1'
#
loop_
_entity.id
_entity.type
_entity.pdbx_description
1 polymer ?
#
loop_
_entity_poly.entity_id
_entity_poly.type
_entity_poly.pdbx_seq_one_letter_code
_entity_poly.pdbx_strand_id
1 'polypeptide(L)'
;MNSIKCPECGLVNFAEAEECKRCHLKFHPSEPAIETLSDADQPLFEAGVSDSTNPEPLVPDPQEAASPAPLPEYFDAEPETLNAPMVLFAVYLFLSTVVLVYQMKGYVDPRDKLYISNFEPLFYLLWLIHILGVFGSILLIILLLRRSHSFLRWVRVYLIGSFAYFGIQLTTGLTWRSTLLEKLQNNKDVEPLLDAMYWTSILSVIGFLVAFIWFRYFTTSNRVKNTFIN
;
A
#
# COMPACT_ATOMS: atom_id res chain seq x y z
N MET A 1 16.80 2.03 -21.44
CA MET A 1 15.84 0.98 -21.85
C MET A 1 14.89 1.62 -22.85
N ASN A 2 14.88 1.13 -24.09
CA ASN A 2 14.00 1.68 -25.12
C ASN A 2 12.58 1.16 -24.91
N SER A 3 11.59 2.01 -25.17
CA SER A 3 10.17 1.70 -24.99
C SER A 3 9.38 2.17 -26.19
N ILE A 4 8.35 1.40 -26.58
CA ILE A 4 7.45 1.74 -27.68
C ILE A 4 6.03 1.96 -27.16
N LYS A 5 5.40 3.06 -27.57
CA LYS A 5 4.00 3.36 -27.22
C LYS A 5 3.09 2.73 -28.27
N CYS A 6 2.12 1.92 -27.83
CA CYS A 6 1.15 1.32 -28.73
C CYS A 6 0.29 2.41 -29.40
N PRO A 7 0.18 2.44 -30.74
CA PRO A 7 -0.58 3.47 -31.44
C PRO A 7 -2.09 3.34 -31.22
N GLU A 8 -2.60 2.14 -30.95
CA GLU A 8 -4.05 1.95 -30.74
C GLU A 8 -4.50 2.24 -29.29
N CYS A 9 -3.81 1.68 -28.29
CA CYS A 9 -4.29 1.76 -26.90
C CYS A 9 -3.45 2.66 -25.98
N GLY A 10 -2.37 3.23 -26.49
CA GLY A 10 -1.49 4.15 -25.74
C GLY A 10 -0.62 3.49 -24.66
N LEU A 11 -0.68 2.16 -24.48
CA LEU A 11 0.16 1.44 -23.52
C LEU A 11 1.63 1.47 -23.94
N VAL A 12 2.52 1.80 -23.01
CA VAL A 12 3.98 1.70 -23.21
C VAL A 12 4.43 0.25 -23.02
N ASN A 13 5.05 -0.33 -24.05
CA ASN A 13 5.60 -1.68 -24.06
C ASN A 13 7.14 -1.62 -24.15
N PHE A 14 7.80 -2.75 -23.87
CA PHE A 14 9.23 -2.89 -24.13
C PHE A 14 9.49 -2.81 -25.64
N ALA A 15 10.60 -2.20 -26.06
CA ALA A 15 10.93 -2.09 -27.48
C ALA A 15 11.10 -3.45 -28.19
N GLU A 16 11.43 -4.51 -27.45
CA GLU A 16 11.56 -5.88 -27.96
C GLU A 16 10.23 -6.64 -28.05
N ALA A 17 9.11 -6.05 -27.62
CA ALA A 17 7.81 -6.71 -27.68
C ALA A 17 7.31 -6.80 -29.13
N GLU A 18 6.95 -8.01 -29.58
CA GLU A 18 6.37 -8.23 -30.91
C GLU A 18 4.90 -7.76 -30.99
N GLU A 19 4.19 -7.71 -29.85
CA GLU A 19 2.81 -7.27 -29.77
C GLU A 19 2.50 -6.45 -28.52
N CYS A 20 1.45 -5.65 -28.59
CA CYS A 20 0.98 -4.89 -27.44
C CYS A 20 0.33 -5.80 -26.39
N LYS A 21 0.78 -5.72 -25.14
CA LYS A 21 0.26 -6.55 -24.05
C LYS A 21 -1.24 -6.32 -23.73
N ARG A 22 -1.84 -5.21 -24.18
CA ARG A 22 -3.24 -4.86 -23.89
C ARG A 22 -4.18 -5.16 -25.05
N CYS A 23 -3.85 -4.74 -26.28
CA CYS A 23 -4.72 -4.93 -27.43
C CYS A 23 -4.24 -6.01 -28.41
N HIS A 24 -3.09 -6.64 -28.15
CA HIS A 24 -2.48 -7.66 -29.03
C HIS A 24 -2.18 -7.16 -30.45
N LEU A 25 -2.11 -5.85 -30.65
CA LEU A 25 -1.66 -5.27 -31.92
C LEU A 25 -0.19 -5.63 -32.13
N LYS A 26 0.12 -6.26 -33.26
CA LYS A 26 1.48 -6.61 -33.66
C LYS A 26 2.25 -5.35 -34.04
N PHE A 27 3.42 -5.17 -33.45
CA PHE A 27 4.36 -4.16 -33.89
C PHE A 27 5.05 -4.72 -35.14
N HIS A 28 4.83 -4.09 -36.29
CA HIS A 28 5.62 -4.43 -37.47
C HIS A 28 7.08 -4.11 -37.16
N PRO A 29 8.00 -5.10 -37.16
CA PRO A 29 9.41 -4.79 -37.06
C PRO A 29 9.72 -3.90 -38.25
N SER A 30 10.13 -2.66 -37.98
CA SER A 30 10.72 -1.81 -39.00
C SER A 30 11.87 -2.62 -39.61
N GLU A 31 11.75 -2.99 -40.89
CA GLU A 31 12.80 -3.68 -41.61
C GLU A 31 14.13 -2.97 -41.31
N PRO A 32 15.20 -3.70 -40.98
CA PRO A 32 16.48 -3.09 -40.68
C PRO A 32 16.86 -2.24 -41.89
N ALA A 33 16.96 -0.93 -41.69
CA ALA A 33 17.44 -0.02 -42.71
C ALA A 33 18.82 -0.54 -43.14
N ILE A 34 18.89 -1.10 -44.34
CA ILE A 34 20.14 -1.56 -44.93
C ILE A 34 20.97 -0.29 -45.11
N GLU A 35 21.91 -0.06 -44.19
CA GLU A 35 22.98 0.91 -44.37
C GLU A 35 23.77 0.50 -45.61
N THR A 36 23.41 1.06 -46.76
CA THR A 36 24.23 1.02 -47.98
C THR A 36 25.53 1.75 -47.69
N LEU A 37 26.54 0.98 -47.25
CA LEU A 37 27.95 1.32 -47.33
C LEU A 37 28.32 1.53 -48.80
N SER A 38 28.27 2.78 -49.24
CA SER A 38 28.81 3.23 -50.52
C SER A 38 30.29 3.56 -50.34
N ASP A 39 31.12 2.54 -50.55
CA ASP A 39 32.56 2.67 -50.74
C ASP A 39 32.80 2.79 -52.25
N ALA A 40 33.11 4.00 -52.74
CA ALA A 40 33.64 4.24 -54.08
C ALA A 40 34.23 5.65 -54.22
N ASP A 41 35.55 5.69 -54.31
CA ASP A 41 36.37 6.72 -54.98
C ASP A 41 35.64 7.42 -56.13
N GLN A 42 35.59 8.76 -56.13
CA GLN A 42 35.69 9.56 -57.37
C GLN A 42 36.15 11.01 -57.11
N PRO A 43 36.75 11.67 -58.14
CA PRO A 43 37.79 12.67 -57.97
C PRO A 43 37.30 14.13 -57.98
N LEU A 44 38.18 14.99 -57.48
CA LEU A 44 38.15 16.44 -57.54
C LEU A 44 38.01 16.94 -59.00
N PHE A 45 36.92 17.66 -59.32
CA PHE A 45 36.82 18.49 -60.52
C PHE A 45 36.32 19.88 -60.16
N GLU A 46 37.12 20.88 -60.52
CA GLU A 46 36.84 22.31 -60.40
C GLU A 46 35.87 22.80 -61.49
N ALA A 47 35.14 23.85 -61.11
CA ALA A 47 34.61 24.95 -61.93
C ALA A 47 33.47 24.68 -62.92
N GLY A 48 32.36 25.42 -62.71
CA GLY A 48 31.31 25.61 -63.70
C GLY A 48 30.12 26.39 -63.15
N VAL A 49 30.19 27.72 -63.26
CA VAL A 49 29.06 28.64 -63.06
C VAL A 49 27.90 28.22 -63.97
N SER A 50 26.72 27.99 -63.43
CA SER A 50 25.48 28.04 -64.19
C SER A 50 24.35 28.58 -63.34
N ASP A 51 23.95 29.78 -63.73
CA ASP A 51 22.81 30.55 -63.26
C ASP A 51 21.54 29.84 -63.73
N SER A 52 20.71 29.35 -62.81
CA SER A 52 19.40 28.78 -63.11
C SER A 52 18.42 29.17 -62.02
N THR A 53 17.63 30.19 -62.35
CA THR A 53 16.47 30.66 -61.62
C THR A 53 15.42 29.55 -61.59
N ASN A 54 15.39 28.78 -60.51
CA ASN A 54 14.36 27.78 -60.26
C ASN A 54 13.36 28.40 -59.27
N PRO A 55 12.05 28.50 -59.59
CA PRO A 55 11.07 28.98 -58.64
C PRO A 55 11.00 28.04 -57.43
N GLU A 56 11.24 28.63 -56.27
CA GLU A 56 11.18 27.99 -54.95
C GLU A 56 9.84 27.25 -54.80
N PRO A 57 9.83 25.91 -54.63
CA PRO A 57 8.63 25.20 -54.27
C PRO A 57 8.21 25.72 -52.89
N LEU A 58 6.98 26.25 -52.79
CA LEU A 58 6.33 26.53 -51.52
C LEU A 58 6.38 25.27 -50.65
N VAL A 59 7.37 25.21 -49.76
CA VAL A 59 7.44 24.25 -48.67
C VAL A 59 6.34 24.69 -47.70
N PRO A 60 5.23 23.93 -47.57
CA PRO A 60 4.24 24.24 -46.55
C PRO A 60 4.94 24.16 -45.19
N ASP A 61 4.77 25.22 -44.40
CA ASP A 61 5.41 25.41 -43.10
C ASP A 61 5.18 24.14 -42.22
N PRO A 62 6.25 23.39 -41.86
CA PRO A 62 6.12 22.16 -41.08
C PRO A 62 5.53 22.37 -39.68
N GLN A 63 5.31 23.62 -39.26
CA GLN A 63 4.78 23.96 -37.96
C GLN A 63 3.25 23.84 -37.83
N GLU A 64 2.50 23.67 -38.93
CA GLU A 64 1.02 23.65 -38.86
C GLU A 64 0.41 22.22 -38.90
N ALA A 65 1.21 21.18 -39.13
CA ALA A 65 0.73 19.81 -39.34
C ALA A 65 0.69 18.91 -38.08
N ALA A 66 1.05 19.42 -36.90
CA ALA A 66 1.10 18.60 -35.70
C ALA A 66 0.55 19.33 -34.47
N SER A 67 -0.71 19.76 -34.53
CA SER A 67 -1.48 19.90 -33.30
C SER A 67 -1.82 18.46 -32.86
N PRO A 68 -1.17 17.90 -31.81
CA PRO A 68 -1.48 16.55 -31.37
C PRO A 68 -2.96 16.52 -31.04
N ALA A 69 -3.69 15.56 -31.62
CA ALA A 69 -5.09 15.33 -31.30
C ALA A 69 -5.24 15.36 -29.78
N PRO A 70 -6.22 16.13 -29.25
CA PRO A 70 -6.41 16.24 -27.81
C PRO A 70 -6.45 14.83 -27.25
N LEU A 71 -5.47 14.52 -26.38
CA LEU A 71 -5.38 13.22 -25.74
C LEU A 71 -6.78 12.92 -25.18
N PRO A 72 -7.35 11.74 -25.46
CA PRO A 72 -8.67 11.39 -24.95
C PRO A 72 -8.65 11.70 -23.47
N GLU A 73 -9.52 12.64 -23.07
CA GLU A 73 -9.77 12.98 -21.68
C GLU A 73 -10.09 11.65 -21.00
N TYR A 74 -9.11 11.09 -20.30
CA TYR A 74 -9.31 9.93 -19.47
C TYR A 74 -10.20 10.47 -18.36
N PHE A 75 -11.51 10.36 -18.56
CA PHE A 75 -12.46 10.47 -17.48
C PHE A 75 -12.12 9.31 -16.55
N ASP A 76 -11.29 9.61 -15.57
CA ASP A 76 -11.10 8.81 -14.37
C ASP A 76 -12.47 8.78 -13.70
N ALA A 77 -13.33 7.86 -14.16
CA ALA A 77 -14.59 7.59 -13.52
C ALA A 77 -14.26 7.15 -12.09
N GLU A 78 -14.55 8.02 -11.13
CA GLU A 78 -14.38 7.70 -9.73
C GLU A 78 -15.09 6.37 -9.46
N PRO A 79 -14.39 5.35 -8.92
CA PRO A 79 -15.04 4.09 -8.62
C PRO A 79 -16.14 4.36 -7.57
N GLU A 80 -17.40 4.22 -7.97
CA GLU A 80 -18.56 4.44 -7.10
C GLU A 80 -18.60 3.43 -5.94
N THR A 81 -17.97 2.26 -6.10
CA THR A 81 -18.03 1.18 -5.11
C THR A 81 -16.79 1.13 -4.22
N LEU A 82 -16.95 0.77 -2.94
CA LEU A 82 -15.82 0.43 -2.07
C LEU A 82 -15.03 -0.74 -2.67
N ASN A 83 -13.73 -0.54 -2.84
CA ASN A 83 -12.84 -1.60 -3.27
C ASN A 83 -12.73 -2.69 -2.17
N ALA A 84 -12.66 -3.96 -2.56
CA ALA A 84 -12.57 -5.09 -1.62
C ALA A 84 -11.53 -4.92 -0.50
N PRO A 85 -10.35 -4.31 -0.74
CA PRO A 85 -9.40 -4.02 0.33
C PRO A 85 -9.90 -3.05 1.41
N MET A 86 -10.68 -2.04 1.03
CA MET A 86 -11.27 -1.10 1.99
C MET A 86 -12.29 -1.82 2.88
N VAL A 87 -13.09 -2.71 2.28
CA VAL A 87 -14.06 -3.53 3.01
C VAL A 87 -13.34 -4.44 4.01
N LEU A 88 -12.29 -5.15 3.58
CA LEU A 88 -11.49 -6.00 4.47
C LEU A 88 -10.86 -5.19 5.61
N PHE A 89 -10.38 -3.98 5.35
CA PHE A 89 -9.84 -3.12 6.40
C PHE A 89 -10.90 -2.67 7.41
N ALA A 90 -12.08 -2.28 6.93
CA ALA A 90 -13.19 -1.89 7.79
C ALA A 90 -13.65 -3.07 8.67
N VAL A 91 -13.75 -4.28 8.10
CA VAL A 91 -14.05 -5.51 8.84
C VAL A 91 -12.98 -5.79 9.90
N TYR A 92 -11.70 -5.65 9.56
CA TYR A 92 -10.61 -5.80 10.51
C TYR A 92 -10.71 -4.81 11.69
N LEU A 93 -10.92 -3.52 11.41
CA LEU A 93 -11.06 -2.50 12.46
C LEU A 93 -12.28 -2.74 13.34
N PHE A 94 -13.38 -3.20 12.75
CA PHE A 94 -14.58 -3.56 13.48
C PHE A 94 -14.34 -4.76 14.40
N LEU A 95 -13.78 -5.86 13.89
CA LEU A 95 -13.46 -7.04 14.68
C LEU A 95 -12.46 -6.72 15.80
N SER A 96 -11.43 -5.92 15.52
CA SER A 96 -10.49 -5.44 16.53
C SER A 96 -11.21 -4.65 17.64
N THR A 97 -12.16 -3.78 17.27
CA THR A 97 -12.96 -3.03 18.25
C THR A 97 -13.81 -3.96 19.12
N VAL A 98 -14.47 -4.97 18.52
CA VAL A 98 -15.27 -5.96 19.27
C VAL A 98 -14.39 -6.73 20.25
N VAL A 99 -13.20 -7.16 19.83
CA VAL A 99 -12.24 -7.86 20.69
C VAL A 99 -11.79 -6.96 21.85
N LEU A 100 -11.43 -5.70 21.58
CA LEU A 100 -11.03 -4.75 22.64
C LEU A 100 -12.16 -4.52 23.66
N VAL A 101 -13.41 -4.37 23.19
CA VAL A 101 -14.58 -4.21 24.07
C VAL A 101 -14.85 -5.48 24.88
N TYR A 102 -14.70 -6.66 24.28
CA TYR A 102 -14.85 -7.92 24.98
C TYR A 102 -13.77 -8.11 26.07
N GLN A 103 -12.52 -7.77 25.75
CA GLN A 103 -11.43 -7.75 26.72
C GLN A 103 -11.73 -6.81 27.90
N MET A 104 -12.39 -5.68 27.65
CA MET A 104 -12.84 -4.77 28.71
C MET A 104 -13.86 -5.38 29.69
N LYS A 105 -14.66 -6.38 29.27
CA LYS A 105 -15.60 -7.08 30.16
C LYS A 105 -14.95 -8.11 31.08
N GLY A 106 -13.81 -8.66 30.68
CA GLY A 106 -13.11 -9.71 31.43
C GLY A 106 -12.31 -9.21 32.63
N TYR A 107 -12.41 -7.91 32.96
CA TYR A 107 -11.56 -7.31 33.96
C TYR A 107 -12.04 -7.56 35.39
N VAL A 108 -11.06 -7.99 36.18
CA VAL A 108 -11.12 -8.67 37.48
C VAL A 108 -11.86 -7.84 38.53
N ASP A 109 -12.91 -8.40 39.15
CA ASP A 109 -13.51 -7.85 40.38
C ASP A 109 -12.38 -7.77 41.42
N PRO A 110 -12.15 -6.64 42.11
CA PRO A 110 -11.14 -6.57 43.17
C PRO A 110 -11.35 -7.60 44.29
N ARG A 111 -12.50 -8.26 44.34
CA ARG A 111 -12.80 -9.41 45.23
C ARG A 111 -12.33 -10.77 44.69
N ASP A 112 -11.83 -10.83 43.46
CA ASP A 112 -11.33 -12.07 42.86
C ASP A 112 -9.97 -12.46 43.46
N LYS A 113 -9.75 -13.76 43.63
CA LYS A 113 -8.51 -14.32 44.22
C LYS A 113 -7.28 -14.04 43.36
N LEU A 114 -7.49 -13.70 42.09
CA LEU A 114 -6.45 -13.36 41.12
C LEU A 114 -6.02 -11.88 41.17
N TYR A 115 -6.64 -11.06 42.04
CA TYR A 115 -6.27 -9.65 42.19
C TYR A 115 -4.86 -9.48 42.78
N ILE A 116 -4.08 -8.58 42.15
CA ILE A 116 -2.74 -8.19 42.62
C ILE A 116 -2.73 -6.66 42.72
N SER A 117 -2.67 -6.12 43.95
CA SER A 117 -2.76 -4.67 44.20
C SER A 117 -1.72 -3.85 43.43
N ASN A 118 -0.51 -4.37 43.27
CA ASN A 118 0.57 -3.68 42.56
C ASN A 118 0.29 -3.53 41.05
N PHE A 119 -0.68 -4.27 40.50
CA PHE A 119 -1.09 -4.18 39.11
C PHE A 119 -2.21 -3.16 38.87
N GLU A 120 -2.80 -2.59 39.91
CA GLU A 120 -3.94 -1.66 39.78
C GLU A 120 -3.62 -0.41 38.91
N PRO A 121 -2.47 0.28 39.06
CA PRO A 121 -2.15 1.41 38.18
C PRO A 121 -1.93 0.98 36.72
N LEU A 122 -1.28 -0.18 36.54
CA LEU A 122 -1.01 -0.74 35.22
C LEU A 122 -2.30 -1.16 34.53
N PHE A 123 -3.27 -1.66 35.30
CA PHE A 123 -4.60 -1.99 34.85
C PHE A 123 -5.33 -0.76 34.30
N TYR A 124 -5.40 0.34 35.04
CA TYR A 124 -6.06 1.56 34.57
C TYR A 124 -5.35 2.16 33.35
N LEU A 125 -4.02 2.10 33.32
CA LEU A 125 -3.25 2.51 32.15
C LEU A 125 -3.60 1.66 30.92
N LEU A 126 -3.64 0.34 31.09
CA LEU A 126 -4.00 -0.58 30.02
C LEU A 126 -5.43 -0.30 29.53
N TRP A 127 -6.38 -0.12 30.44
CA TRP A 127 -7.77 0.22 30.14
C TRP A 127 -7.88 1.54 29.36
N LEU A 128 -7.16 2.58 29.79
CA LEU A 128 -7.07 3.85 29.06
C LEU A 128 -6.53 3.64 27.63
N ILE A 129 -5.49 2.82 27.46
CA ILE A 129 -4.95 2.54 26.12
C ILE A 129 -5.97 1.78 25.25
N HIS A 130 -6.75 0.85 25.81
CA HIS A 130 -7.83 0.18 25.07
C HIS A 130 -8.87 1.18 24.59
N ILE A 131 -9.30 2.12 25.44
CA ILE A 131 -10.24 3.18 25.08
C ILE A 131 -9.68 4.03 23.94
N LEU A 132 -8.42 4.47 24.06
CA LEU A 132 -7.74 5.24 23.01
C LEU A 132 -7.64 4.42 21.71
N GLY A 133 -7.38 3.12 21.79
CA GLY A 133 -7.38 2.20 20.66
C GLY A 133 -8.74 2.13 19.96
N VAL A 134 -9.83 1.99 20.72
CA VAL A 134 -11.21 1.99 20.20
C VAL A 134 -11.52 3.31 19.49
N PHE A 135 -11.25 4.45 20.13
CA PHE A 135 -11.46 5.76 19.51
C PHE A 135 -10.62 5.94 18.24
N GLY A 136 -9.35 5.50 18.27
CA GLY A 136 -8.47 5.50 17.10
C GLY A 136 -9.02 4.67 15.94
N SER A 137 -9.52 3.46 16.23
CA SER A 137 -10.15 2.59 15.24
C SER A 137 -11.39 3.22 14.62
N ILE A 138 -12.28 3.81 15.44
CA ILE A 138 -13.48 4.50 14.96
C ILE A 138 -13.11 5.70 14.08
N LEU A 139 -12.13 6.50 14.51
CA LEU A 139 -11.64 7.64 13.73
C LEU A 139 -11.12 7.19 12.36
N LEU A 140 -10.35 6.10 12.31
CA LEU A 140 -9.86 5.54 11.05
C LEU A 140 -10.98 5.03 10.15
N ILE A 141 -12.01 4.39 10.70
CA ILE A 141 -13.20 3.98 9.93
C ILE A 141 -13.88 5.20 9.31
N ILE A 142 -14.06 6.28 10.09
CA ILE A 142 -14.67 7.52 9.58
C ILE A 142 -13.83 8.12 8.45
N LEU A 143 -12.50 8.18 8.62
CA LEU A 143 -11.58 8.70 7.60
C LEU A 143 -11.56 7.84 6.33
N LEU A 144 -11.66 6.51 6.49
CA LEU A 144 -11.76 5.55 5.40
C LEU A 144 -13.05 5.76 4.60
N LEU A 145 -14.20 5.85 5.30
CA LEU A 145 -15.50 6.07 4.67
C LEU A 145 -15.60 7.44 3.97
N ARG A 146 -14.90 8.45 4.49
CA ARG A 146 -14.77 9.78 3.87
C ARG A 146 -13.76 9.84 2.72
N ARG A 147 -13.07 8.75 2.39
CA ARG A 147 -11.98 8.70 1.40
C ARG A 147 -10.94 9.83 1.58
N SER A 148 -10.63 10.17 2.83
CA SER A 148 -9.77 11.33 3.10
C SER A 148 -8.33 11.06 2.65
N HIS A 149 -7.68 12.00 1.94
CA HIS A 149 -6.24 11.94 1.67
C HIS A 149 -5.38 11.86 2.94
N SER A 150 -5.92 12.32 4.08
CA SER A 150 -5.23 12.22 5.37
C SER A 150 -5.28 10.81 5.96
N PHE A 151 -6.14 9.92 5.45
CA PHE A 151 -6.30 8.56 5.95
C PHE A 151 -4.96 7.83 6.07
N LEU A 152 -4.17 7.77 5.00
CA LEU A 152 -2.87 7.06 5.01
C LEU A 152 -1.88 7.64 6.03
N ARG A 153 -1.94 8.95 6.31
CA ARG A 153 -1.12 9.58 7.35
C ARG A 153 -1.55 9.09 8.73
N TRP A 154 -2.85 9.09 9.00
CA TRP A 154 -3.40 8.64 10.28
C TRP A 154 -3.18 7.16 10.53
N VAL A 155 -3.28 6.31 9.50
CA VAL A 155 -3.05 4.89 9.73
C VAL A 155 -1.59 4.59 10.11
N ARG A 156 -0.62 5.34 9.57
CA ARG A 156 0.79 5.22 10.02
C ARG A 156 0.92 5.52 11.51
N VAL A 157 0.30 6.60 11.98
CA VAL A 157 0.29 6.97 13.41
C VAL A 157 -0.38 5.87 14.25
N TYR A 158 -1.53 5.38 13.80
CA TYR A 158 -2.26 4.30 14.46
C TYR A 158 -1.42 3.03 14.59
N LEU A 159 -0.62 2.67 13.59
CA LEU A 159 0.21 1.47 13.63
C LEU A 159 1.42 1.62 14.54
N ILE A 160 2.05 2.79 14.58
CA ILE A 160 3.10 3.09 15.54
C ILE A 160 2.53 2.97 16.96
N GLY A 161 1.35 3.56 17.19
CA GLY A 161 0.63 3.42 18.46
C GLY A 161 0.27 1.97 18.79
N SER A 162 -0.22 1.21 17.81
CA SER A 162 -0.56 -0.22 17.98
C SER A 162 0.67 -1.06 18.28
N PHE A 163 1.81 -0.78 17.67
CA PHE A 163 3.08 -1.45 17.96
C PHE A 163 3.55 -1.16 19.39
N ALA A 164 3.50 0.11 19.81
CA ALA A 164 3.85 0.48 21.19
C ALA A 164 2.91 -0.19 22.21
N TYR A 165 1.60 -0.16 21.95
CA TYR A 165 0.59 -0.84 22.77
C TYR A 165 0.85 -2.35 22.84
N PHE A 166 1.13 -2.98 21.70
CA PHE A 166 1.48 -4.40 21.65
C PHE A 166 2.71 -4.72 22.51
N GLY A 167 3.75 -3.88 22.45
CA GLY A 167 4.92 -4.00 23.32
C GLY A 167 4.56 -3.93 24.80
N ILE A 168 3.73 -2.95 25.20
CA ILE A 168 3.26 -2.78 26.60
C ILE A 168 2.42 -3.98 27.04
N GLN A 169 1.51 -4.47 26.19
CA GLN A 169 0.68 -5.65 26.48
C GLN A 169 1.53 -6.90 26.67
N LEU A 170 2.50 -7.13 25.77
CA LEU A 170 3.37 -8.29 25.85
C LEU A 170 4.23 -8.27 27.12
N THR A 171 4.86 -7.13 27.43
CA THR A 171 5.67 -7.02 28.65
C THR A 171 4.82 -7.17 29.91
N THR A 172 3.67 -6.49 29.97
CA THR A 172 2.72 -6.59 31.09
C THR A 172 2.22 -8.01 31.28
N GLY A 173 1.83 -8.70 30.21
CA GLY A 173 1.37 -10.09 30.25
C GLY A 173 2.44 -11.06 30.73
N LEU A 174 3.69 -10.88 30.28
CA LEU A 174 4.83 -11.69 30.74
C LEU A 174 5.15 -11.44 32.22
N THR A 175 5.18 -10.18 32.66
CA THR A 175 5.41 -9.83 34.07
C THR A 175 4.29 -10.40 34.95
N TRP A 176 3.03 -10.25 34.53
CA TRP A 176 1.90 -10.80 35.27
C TRP A 176 1.98 -12.32 35.38
N ARG A 177 2.29 -13.00 34.27
CA ARG A 177 2.50 -14.46 34.26
C ARG A 177 3.61 -14.88 35.22
N SER A 178 4.76 -14.20 35.23
CA SER A 178 5.85 -14.53 36.15
C SER A 178 5.44 -14.34 37.61
N THR A 179 4.72 -13.26 37.93
CA THR A 179 4.24 -13.00 39.29
C THR A 179 3.19 -14.02 39.73
N LEU A 180 2.30 -14.44 38.84
CA LEU A 180 1.32 -15.50 39.14
C LEU A 180 2.00 -16.85 39.37
N LEU A 181 2.98 -17.21 38.54
CA LEU A 181 3.76 -18.45 38.72
C LEU A 181 4.48 -18.49 40.07
N GLU A 182 5.05 -17.37 40.50
CA GLU A 182 5.71 -17.26 41.82
C GLU A 182 4.69 -17.36 42.96
N LYS A 183 3.56 -16.64 42.87
CA LYS A 183 2.57 -16.58 43.94
C LYS A 183 1.74 -17.87 44.08
N LEU A 184 1.57 -18.62 42.98
CA LEU A 184 0.63 -19.75 42.90
C LEU A 184 1.32 -21.06 42.52
N GLN A 185 2.62 -21.18 42.78
CA GLN A 185 3.47 -22.29 42.34
C GLN A 185 2.94 -23.70 42.72
N ASN A 186 2.06 -23.81 43.71
CA ASN A 186 1.47 -25.07 44.19
C ASN A 186 -0.01 -25.27 43.82
N ASN A 187 -0.63 -24.35 43.07
CA ASN A 187 -2.05 -24.44 42.73
C ASN A 187 -2.25 -24.96 41.29
N LYS A 188 -2.66 -26.23 41.17
CA LYS A 188 -2.94 -26.89 39.88
C LYS A 188 -4.08 -26.22 39.09
N ASP A 189 -4.98 -25.50 39.77
CA ASP A 189 -6.11 -24.83 39.12
C ASP A 189 -5.66 -23.63 38.27
N VAL A 190 -4.40 -23.20 38.41
CA VAL A 190 -3.86 -21.99 37.75
C VAL A 190 -3.15 -22.32 36.44
N GLU A 191 -2.77 -23.58 36.22
CA GLU A 191 -2.06 -24.02 35.01
C GLU A 191 -2.86 -23.75 33.72
N PRO A 192 -4.17 -24.07 33.63
CA PRO A 192 -4.96 -23.77 32.43
C PRO A 192 -5.07 -22.27 32.14
N LEU A 193 -5.11 -21.44 33.19
CA LEU A 193 -5.16 -19.98 33.06
C LEU A 193 -3.84 -19.44 32.50
N LEU A 194 -2.71 -19.90 33.02
CA LEU A 194 -1.38 -19.48 32.55
C LEU A 194 -1.12 -19.92 31.10
N ASP A 195 -1.58 -21.11 30.73
CA ASP A 195 -1.53 -21.58 29.35
C ASP A 195 -2.41 -20.72 28.43
N ALA A 196 -3.64 -20.40 28.85
CA ALA A 196 -4.50 -19.50 28.10
C ALA A 196 -3.87 -18.12 27.90
N MET A 197 -3.24 -17.55 28.93
CA MET A 197 -2.50 -16.28 28.81
C MET A 197 -1.31 -16.37 27.84
N TYR A 198 -0.56 -17.48 27.88
CA TYR A 198 0.56 -17.73 26.97
C TYR A 198 0.12 -17.83 25.52
N TRP A 199 -0.90 -18.65 25.24
CA TRP A 199 -1.46 -18.81 23.90
C TRP A 199 -2.07 -17.51 23.38
N THR A 200 -2.78 -16.77 24.23
CA THR A 200 -3.33 -15.45 23.88
C THR A 200 -2.21 -14.48 23.48
N SER A 201 -1.08 -14.51 24.18
CA SER A 201 0.09 -13.68 23.85
C SER A 201 0.67 -14.06 22.49
N ILE A 202 0.85 -15.35 22.21
CA ILE A 202 1.33 -15.84 20.89
C ILE A 202 0.39 -15.43 19.77
N LEU A 203 -0.92 -15.67 19.94
CA LEU A 203 -1.92 -15.31 18.93
C LEU A 203 -1.96 -13.80 18.68
N SER A 204 -1.75 -12.99 19.73
CA SER A 204 -1.63 -11.54 19.61
C SER A 204 -0.39 -11.14 18.80
N VAL A 205 0.76 -11.81 18.99
CA VAL A 205 1.97 -11.58 18.20
C VAL A 205 1.72 -11.89 16.73
N ILE A 206 1.13 -13.05 16.44
CA ILE A 206 0.82 -13.48 15.08
C ILE A 206 -0.15 -12.49 14.43
N GLY A 207 -1.23 -12.12 15.13
CA GLY A 207 -2.21 -11.15 14.66
C GLY A 207 -1.59 -9.80 14.34
N PHE A 208 -0.69 -9.31 15.21
CA PHE A 208 0.06 -8.09 14.96
C PHE A 208 0.96 -8.18 13.73
N LEU A 209 1.71 -9.28 13.57
CA LEU A 209 2.59 -9.49 12.40
C LEU A 209 1.80 -9.55 11.10
N VAL A 210 0.66 -10.24 11.09
CA VAL A 210 -0.23 -10.30 9.93
C VAL A 210 -0.75 -8.91 9.59
N ALA A 211 -1.25 -8.16 10.58
CA ALA A 211 -1.71 -6.78 10.39
C ALA A 211 -0.60 -5.87 9.88
N PHE A 212 0.62 -6.01 10.40
CA PHE A 212 1.79 -5.24 9.98
C PHE A 212 2.21 -5.55 8.54
N ILE A 213 2.32 -6.84 8.16
CA ILE A 213 2.67 -7.26 6.80
C ILE A 213 1.62 -6.78 5.81
N TRP A 214 0.34 -7.00 6.15
CA TRP A 214 -0.78 -6.53 5.35
C TRP A 214 -0.66 -5.02 5.17
N PHE A 215 -0.47 -4.25 6.24
CA PHE A 215 -0.39 -2.81 6.13
C PHE A 215 0.83 -2.29 5.37
N ARG A 216 1.98 -2.95 5.53
CA ARG A 216 3.19 -2.65 4.76
C ARG A 216 2.90 -2.81 3.27
N TYR A 217 2.23 -3.90 2.88
CA TYR A 217 1.80 -4.11 1.50
C TYR A 217 0.89 -2.97 0.99
N PHE A 218 -0.05 -2.48 1.81
CA PHE A 218 -0.92 -1.36 1.46
C PHE A 218 -0.19 -0.02 1.29
N THR A 219 0.81 0.23 2.14
CA THR A 219 1.53 1.53 2.14
C THR A 219 2.66 1.61 1.13
N THR A 220 3.26 0.50 0.73
CA THR A 220 4.36 0.50 -0.24
C THR A 220 3.88 0.35 -1.68
N SER A 221 2.75 -0.30 -1.91
CA SER A 221 2.21 -0.51 -3.25
C SER A 221 1.63 0.78 -3.85
N ASN A 222 2.28 1.32 -4.89
CA ASN A 222 1.77 2.48 -5.63
C ASN A 222 0.41 2.20 -6.28
N ARG A 223 0.18 0.95 -6.72
CA ARG A 223 -1.12 0.51 -7.24
C ARG A 223 -2.22 0.71 -6.20
N VAL A 224 -1.95 0.31 -4.96
CA VAL A 224 -2.89 0.46 -3.86
C VAL A 224 -3.07 1.93 -3.50
N LYS A 225 -2.01 2.73 -3.39
CA LYS A 225 -2.15 4.18 -3.16
C LYS A 225 -3.10 4.83 -4.15
N ASN A 226 -2.94 4.52 -5.43
CA ASN A 226 -3.82 5.04 -6.49
C ASN A 226 -5.26 4.52 -6.37
N THR A 227 -5.49 3.37 -5.71
CA THR A 227 -6.83 2.80 -5.45
C THR A 227 -7.54 3.50 -4.28
N PHE A 228 -6.81 4.27 -3.45
CA PHE A 228 -7.35 4.96 -2.27
C PHE A 228 -7.35 6.49 -2.39
N ILE A 229 -6.56 7.04 -3.31
CA ILE A 229 -6.34 8.49 -3.49
C ILE A 229 -7.06 9.03 -4.73
N ASN A 230 -7.42 8.17 -5.68
CA ASN A 230 -8.28 8.50 -6.81
C ASN A 230 -9.72 8.10 -6.48
#